data_AF-A0A810PSN7-F1
#
_entry.id   AF-A0A810PSN7-F1
#
_cell.length_a   1.000
_cell.length_b   1.000
_cell.length_c   1.000
_cell.angle_alpha   90.00
_cell.angle_beta   90.00
_cell.angle_gamma   90.00
#
_symmetry.space_group_name_H-M   'P 1'
#
loop_
_entity.id
_entity.type
_entity.pdbx_description
1 polymer ?
#
loop_
_entity_poly.entity_id
_entity_poly.type
_entity_poly.pdbx_seq_one_letter_code
_entity_poly.pdbx_strand_id
1 'polypeptide(L)'
;MTAVQREAHAFLAQFHHRPFTVTDLEKALQEQGFSLVEFSRLSNCKEVGTLLTSLQLVNYASGLSAFTYQDANLRIVFLQENLSQHEQMILLSHELGHILCGHLNRAATTGPGSGILEEQEANDFSARLMRYNETCRPRRTATLIALCLAVLVLAAVVTVGGVHRGNPTVYLTESGQCYHKADCKYIVGKDNTTAVTLRQAKASGYDACTWCFGHSGT
;
A
#
# COMPACT_ATOMS: atom_id res chain seq x y z
N MET A 1 24.19 8.53 23.11
CA MET A 1 23.52 8.68 21.80
C MET A 1 24.20 9.83 21.07
N THR A 2 24.51 9.67 19.78
CA THR A 2 25.02 10.77 18.95
C THR A 2 23.94 11.83 18.71
N ALA A 3 24.29 13.04 18.29
CA ALA A 3 23.32 14.10 17.96
C ALA A 3 22.32 13.59 16.90
N VAL A 4 22.83 13.00 15.81
CA VAL A 4 22.04 12.34 14.77
C VAL A 4 21.04 11.32 15.33
N GLN A 5 21.48 10.45 16.26
CA GLN A 5 20.61 9.44 16.86
C GLN A 5 19.47 10.08 17.67
N ARG A 6 19.77 11.15 18.39
CA ARG A 6 18.78 11.87 19.20
C ARG A 6 17.76 12.55 18.30
N GLU A 7 18.19 13.28 17.28
CA GLU A 7 17.28 13.98 16.37
C GLU A 7 16.44 13.01 15.54
N ALA A 8 17.03 11.92 15.03
CA ALA A 8 16.29 10.90 14.31
C ALA A 8 15.24 10.23 15.21
N HIS A 9 15.59 9.93 16.46
CA HIS A 9 14.64 9.38 17.42
C HIS A 9 13.51 10.36 17.74
N ALA A 10 13.82 11.64 17.97
CA ALA A 10 12.84 12.68 18.24
C ALA A 10 11.87 12.87 17.07
N PHE A 11 12.37 12.86 15.84
CA PHE A 11 11.54 12.88 14.63
C PHE A 11 10.63 11.65 14.55
N LEU A 12 11.20 10.45 14.67
CA LEU A 12 10.46 9.20 14.51
C LEU A 12 9.42 8.94 15.61
N ALA A 13 9.63 9.47 16.82
CA ALA A 13 8.71 9.33 17.94
C ALA A 13 7.30 9.86 17.63
N GLN A 14 7.18 10.83 16.72
CA GLN A 14 5.92 11.45 16.32
C GLN A 14 4.98 10.51 15.56
N PHE A 15 5.53 9.42 14.99
CA PHE A 15 4.83 8.55 14.06
C PHE A 15 4.20 7.32 14.71
N HIS A 16 4.42 7.05 16.00
CA HIS A 16 3.75 5.97 16.73
C HIS A 16 3.70 4.61 15.98
N HIS A 17 4.82 4.18 15.38
CA HIS A 17 4.93 2.96 14.56
C HIS A 17 4.14 2.94 13.24
N ARG A 18 3.70 4.11 12.75
CA ARG A 18 3.18 4.28 11.38
C ARG A 18 4.32 4.64 10.42
N PRO A 19 4.27 4.20 9.15
CA PRO A 19 5.18 4.70 8.13
C PRO A 19 4.93 6.19 7.88
N PHE A 20 6.00 6.95 7.63
CA PHE A 20 5.91 8.35 7.20
C PHE A 20 5.97 8.44 5.67
N THR A 21 5.54 9.59 5.15
CA THR A 21 5.41 9.89 3.72
C THR A 21 6.27 11.08 3.33
N VAL A 22 6.40 11.33 2.02
CA VAL A 22 7.03 12.55 1.49
C VAL A 22 6.39 13.81 2.11
N THR A 23 5.06 13.87 2.16
CA THR A 23 4.33 15.00 2.74
C THR A 23 4.64 15.21 4.23
N ASP A 24 4.90 14.15 4.99
CA ASP A 24 5.33 14.29 6.39
C ASP A 24 6.73 14.94 6.49
N LEU A 25 7.64 14.64 5.56
CA LEU A 25 8.97 15.27 5.48
C LEU A 25 8.88 16.74 5.02
N GLU A 26 8.07 17.03 4.00
CA GLU A 26 7.80 18.41 3.55
C GLU A 26 7.26 19.27 4.68
N LYS A 27 6.31 18.73 5.46
CA LYS A 27 5.77 19.41 6.62
C LYS A 27 6.84 19.66 7.68
N ALA A 28 7.71 18.67 7.94
CA ALA A 28 8.80 18.83 8.89
C ALA A 28 9.78 19.94 8.46
N LEU A 29 10.08 20.05 7.16
CA LEU A 29 10.88 21.16 6.61
C LEU A 29 10.20 22.52 6.84
N GLN A 30 8.89 22.60 6.56
CA GLN A 30 8.10 23.82 6.78
C GLN A 30 8.07 24.23 8.26
N GLU A 31 7.96 23.26 9.17
CA GLU A 31 8.01 23.50 10.63
C GLU A 31 9.38 24.05 11.08
N GLN A 32 10.46 23.75 10.36
CA GLN A 32 11.79 24.37 10.57
C GLN A 32 11.95 25.72 9.84
N GLY A 33 10.90 26.18 9.14
CA GLY A 33 10.89 27.44 8.39
C GLY A 33 11.50 27.36 7.00
N PHE A 34 11.66 26.15 6.43
CA PHE A 34 12.17 25.97 5.07
C PHE A 34 11.04 25.83 4.05
N SER A 35 11.22 26.45 2.89
CA SER A 35 10.36 26.26 1.73
C SER A 35 10.97 25.20 0.81
N LEU A 36 10.16 24.28 0.29
CA LEU A 36 10.59 23.32 -0.72
C LEU A 36 10.38 23.92 -2.13
N VAL A 37 11.43 23.90 -2.94
CA VAL A 37 11.39 24.34 -4.34
C VAL A 37 11.89 23.22 -5.23
N GLU A 38 11.05 22.77 -6.14
CA GLU A 38 11.47 21.82 -7.17
C GLU A 38 12.24 22.52 -8.28
N PHE A 39 13.27 21.86 -8.81
CA PHE A 39 14.07 22.36 -9.91
C PHE A 39 14.43 21.27 -10.92
N SER A 40 14.66 21.70 -12.16
CA SER A 40 15.19 20.90 -13.25
C SER A 40 16.66 21.23 -13.49
N ARG A 41 17.44 20.24 -13.91
CA ARG A 41 18.83 20.47 -14.36
C ARG A 41 18.90 21.10 -15.76
N LEU A 42 17.82 20.98 -16.55
CA LEU A 42 17.81 21.38 -17.95
C LEU A 42 16.98 22.65 -18.19
N SER A 43 15.78 22.71 -17.62
CA SER A 43 14.83 23.79 -17.91
C SER A 43 13.94 24.06 -16.71
N ASN A 44 14.07 25.24 -16.12
CA ASN A 44 13.25 25.70 -15.00
C ASN A 44 12.20 26.71 -15.47
N CYS A 45 11.10 26.85 -14.73
CA CYS A 45 10.20 27.99 -14.92
C CYS A 45 10.94 29.31 -14.62
N LYS A 46 10.36 30.43 -15.08
CA LYS A 46 10.99 31.76 -14.99
C LYS A 46 11.30 32.13 -13.54
N GLU A 47 10.41 31.78 -12.62
CA GLU A 47 10.52 32.09 -11.19
C GLU A 47 11.71 31.35 -10.56
N VAL A 48 11.78 30.02 -10.73
CA VAL A 48 12.87 29.19 -10.19
C VAL A 48 14.20 29.51 -10.86
N GLY A 49 14.21 29.75 -12.18
CA GLY A 49 15.42 30.16 -12.90
C GLY A 49 15.96 31.52 -12.44
N THR A 50 15.07 32.49 -12.19
CA THR A 50 15.46 33.80 -11.63
C THR A 50 16.01 33.62 -10.22
N LEU A 51 15.35 32.84 -9.36
CA LEU A 51 15.80 32.54 -8.00
C LEU A 51 17.22 31.93 -7.98
N LEU A 52 17.45 30.85 -8.73
CA LEU A 52 18.77 30.21 -8.81
C LEU A 52 19.85 31.15 -9.34
N THR A 53 19.52 32.02 -10.30
CA THR A 53 20.44 33.02 -10.85
C THR A 53 20.78 34.09 -9.82
N SER A 54 19.77 34.64 -9.14
CA SER A 54 19.93 35.67 -8.11
C SER A 54 20.75 35.18 -6.92
N LEU A 55 20.61 33.90 -6.55
CA LEU A 55 21.39 33.27 -5.49
C LEU A 55 22.76 32.75 -5.95
N GLN A 56 23.08 32.86 -7.25
CA GLN A 56 24.31 32.34 -7.86
C GLN A 56 24.47 30.81 -7.71
N LEU A 57 23.36 30.07 -7.66
CA LEU A 57 23.31 28.62 -7.42
C LEU A 57 23.16 27.78 -8.70
N VAL A 58 23.11 28.38 -9.88
CA VAL A 58 22.86 27.67 -11.16
C VAL A 58 23.86 26.54 -11.40
N ASN A 59 25.16 26.83 -11.30
CA ASN A 59 26.20 25.81 -11.50
C ASN A 59 26.17 24.75 -10.39
N TYR A 60 25.88 25.17 -9.16
CA TYR A 60 25.79 24.29 -8.00
C TYR A 60 24.66 23.26 -8.16
N ALA A 61 23.47 23.73 -8.53
CA ALA A 61 22.29 22.90 -8.73
C ALA A 61 22.49 21.85 -9.84
N SER A 62 23.29 22.16 -10.87
CA SER A 62 23.48 21.28 -12.04
C SER A 62 24.03 19.88 -11.69
N GLY A 63 24.79 19.77 -10.60
CA GLY A 63 25.45 18.53 -10.17
C GLY A 63 24.70 17.75 -9.09
N LEU A 64 23.60 18.29 -8.56
CA LEU A 64 22.95 17.78 -7.35
C LEU A 64 21.51 17.31 -7.63
N SER A 65 21.04 16.38 -6.81
CA SER A 65 19.64 15.92 -6.83
C SER A 65 18.80 16.60 -5.75
N ALA A 66 19.45 17.07 -4.68
CA ALA A 66 18.87 17.92 -3.66
C ALA A 66 19.99 18.73 -2.99
N PHE A 67 19.63 19.87 -2.42
CA PHE A 67 20.50 20.66 -1.54
C PHE A 67 19.67 21.69 -0.78
N THR A 68 20.21 22.17 0.33
CA THR A 68 19.59 23.18 1.18
C THR A 68 20.37 24.48 1.09
N TYR A 69 19.67 25.61 1.00
CA TYR A 69 20.20 26.97 1.04
C TYR A 69 19.61 27.72 2.25
N GLN A 70 20.47 28.39 3.00
CA GLN A 70 20.09 29.24 4.12
C GLN A 70 20.95 30.51 4.16
N ASP A 71 20.30 31.67 4.22
CA ASP A 71 20.91 32.93 4.59
C ASP A 71 20.10 33.64 5.70
N ALA A 72 20.34 34.94 5.91
CA ALA A 72 19.63 35.73 6.92
C ALA A 72 18.12 35.87 6.66
N ASN A 73 17.68 35.75 5.42
CA ASN A 73 16.30 36.05 4.97
C ASN A 73 15.60 34.85 4.31
N LEU A 74 16.35 33.89 3.77
CA LEU A 74 15.87 32.80 2.94
C LEU A 74 16.29 31.45 3.52
N ARG A 75 15.36 30.51 3.52
CA ARG A 75 15.53 29.12 3.91
C ARG A 75 14.81 28.24 2.90
N ILE A 76 15.58 27.58 2.05
CA ILE A 76 15.04 26.88 0.87
C ILE A 76 15.70 25.51 0.78
N VAL A 77 14.90 24.47 0.61
CA VAL A 77 15.36 23.16 0.17
C VAL A 77 15.04 23.04 -1.31
N PHE A 78 16.06 22.79 -2.11
CA PHE A 78 15.93 22.51 -3.54
C PHE A 78 15.89 21.00 -3.75
N LEU A 79 14.90 20.53 -4.50
CA LEU A 79 14.75 19.12 -4.85
C LEU A 79 14.59 18.96 -6.36
N GLN A 80 15.29 17.99 -6.94
CA GLN A 80 15.15 17.72 -8.36
C GLN A 80 13.74 17.21 -8.68
N GLU A 81 13.13 17.73 -9.75
CA GLU A 81 11.84 17.24 -10.25
C GLU A 81 11.93 15.80 -10.80
N ASN A 82 10.76 15.17 -11.00
CA ASN A 82 10.61 13.85 -11.62
C ASN A 82 11.28 12.68 -10.87
N LEU A 83 11.50 12.82 -9.56
CA LEU A 83 11.99 11.74 -8.69
C LEU A 83 10.85 10.83 -8.23
N SER A 84 11.14 9.54 -8.05
CA SER A 84 10.21 8.61 -7.39
C SER A 84 9.98 8.99 -5.92
N GLN A 85 8.85 8.60 -5.34
CA GLN A 85 8.58 8.87 -3.91
C GLN A 85 9.68 8.32 -2.98
N HIS A 86 10.32 7.20 -3.35
CA HIS A 86 11.39 6.62 -2.56
C HIS A 86 12.66 7.48 -2.61
N GLU A 87 13.03 7.97 -3.80
CA GLU A 87 14.18 8.90 -3.96
C GLU A 87 13.92 10.22 -3.24
N GLN A 88 12.72 10.79 -3.38
CA GLN A 88 12.33 12.00 -2.66
C GLN A 88 12.45 11.80 -1.14
N MET A 89 11.96 10.68 -0.61
CA MET A 89 12.10 10.38 0.81
C MET A 89 13.56 10.31 1.27
N ILE A 90 14.43 9.66 0.49
CA ILE A 90 15.87 9.55 0.83
C ILE A 90 16.51 10.93 0.86
N LEU A 91 16.31 11.73 -0.20
CA LEU A 91 16.93 13.05 -0.34
C LEU A 91 16.37 14.05 0.66
N LEU A 92 15.06 14.13 0.84
CA LEU A 92 14.45 15.01 1.83
C LEU A 92 14.85 14.62 3.25
N SER A 93 14.99 13.33 3.55
CA SER A 93 15.49 12.89 4.87
C SER A 93 16.96 13.28 5.07
N HIS A 94 17.78 13.26 4.01
CA HIS A 94 19.17 13.72 4.05
C HIS A 94 19.25 15.22 4.33
N GLU A 95 18.52 16.03 3.57
CA GLU A 95 18.46 17.49 3.78
C GLU A 95 17.89 17.87 5.15
N LEU A 96 16.84 17.17 5.60
CA LEU A 96 16.31 17.33 6.95
C LEU A 96 17.35 16.97 8.02
N GLY A 97 18.20 15.97 7.75
CA GLY A 97 19.34 15.62 8.58
C GLY A 97 20.31 16.79 8.77
N HIS A 98 20.67 17.49 7.68
CA HIS A 98 21.50 18.70 7.77
C HIS A 98 20.84 19.82 8.59
N ILE A 99 19.53 20.00 8.45
CA ILE A 99 18.77 21.04 9.15
C ILE A 99 18.71 20.72 10.65
N LEU A 100 18.23 19.54 11.02
CA LEU A 100 18.01 19.17 12.43
C LEU A 100 19.32 18.96 13.20
N CYS A 101 20.37 18.46 12.53
CA CYS A 101 21.69 18.32 13.16
C CYS A 101 22.49 19.63 13.18
N GLY A 102 21.96 20.72 12.61
CA GLY A 102 22.56 22.06 12.69
C GLY A 102 23.80 22.26 11.81
N HIS A 103 23.93 21.49 10.72
CA HIS A 103 25.08 21.56 9.80
C HIS A 103 25.10 22.87 8.99
N LEU A 104 23.96 23.55 8.87
CA LEU A 104 23.80 24.84 8.19
C LEU A 104 24.37 26.04 8.97
N ASN A 105 24.83 25.85 10.21
CA ASN A 105 25.36 26.96 11.01
C ASN A 105 26.74 27.46 10.53
N ARG A 106 27.41 26.69 9.66
CA ARG A 106 28.79 26.96 9.21
C ARG A 106 28.88 27.41 7.75
N ALA A 107 27.88 27.08 6.94
CA ALA A 107 27.84 27.37 5.51
C ALA A 107 26.40 27.65 5.06
N ALA A 108 26.25 28.53 4.07
CA ALA A 108 24.94 28.91 3.53
C ALA A 108 24.30 27.81 2.65
N THR A 109 25.03 26.77 2.27
CA THR A 109 24.53 25.67 1.43
C THR A 109 25.00 24.31 1.93
N THR A 110 24.18 23.26 1.79
CA THR A 110 24.58 21.85 1.93
C THR A 110 25.02 21.26 0.59
N GLY A 111 25.94 20.29 0.58
CA GLY A 111 26.52 19.63 -0.61
C GLY A 111 28.04 19.78 -0.71
N PRO A 112 28.68 19.61 -1.90
CA PRO A 112 30.13 19.43 -2.02
C PRO A 112 30.93 20.60 -1.40
N GLY A 113 31.43 20.40 -0.17
CA GLY A 113 32.09 21.44 0.63
C GLY A 113 31.66 21.48 2.10
N SER A 114 30.54 20.84 2.44
CA SER A 114 30.22 20.43 3.82
C SER A 114 31.29 19.48 4.37
N GLY A 115 31.46 19.46 5.69
CA GLY A 115 32.45 18.57 6.30
C GLY A 115 32.13 17.12 5.99
N ILE A 116 33.15 16.29 5.71
CA ILE A 116 32.98 14.84 5.46
C ILE A 116 32.15 14.17 6.58
N LEU A 117 32.36 14.61 7.82
CA LEU A 117 31.61 14.14 8.99
C LEU A 117 30.13 14.55 8.93
N GLU A 118 29.83 15.78 8.53
CA GLU A 118 28.45 16.31 8.46
C GLU A 118 27.64 15.59 7.37
N GLU A 119 28.26 15.29 6.22
CA GLU A 119 27.64 14.47 5.17
C GLU A 119 27.42 13.03 5.63
N GLN A 120 28.38 12.44 6.34
CA GLN A 120 28.21 11.11 6.91
C GLN A 120 27.07 11.08 7.95
N GLU A 121 26.97 12.11 8.78
CA GLU A 121 25.92 12.26 9.78
C GLU A 121 24.53 12.43 9.14
N ALA A 122 24.41 13.22 8.07
CA ALA A 122 23.16 13.37 7.31
C ALA A 122 22.75 12.06 6.61
N ASN A 123 23.71 11.34 6.03
CA ASN A 123 23.47 10.02 5.45
C ASN A 123 23.00 9.01 6.51
N ASP A 124 23.64 9.00 7.69
CA ASP A 124 23.24 8.14 8.82
C ASP A 124 21.83 8.49 9.33
N PHE A 125 21.46 9.77 9.34
CA PHE A 125 20.11 10.22 9.67
C PHE A 125 19.10 9.66 8.67
N SER A 126 19.32 9.86 7.37
CA SER A 126 18.43 9.39 6.31
C SER A 126 18.26 7.86 6.35
N ALA A 127 19.36 7.13 6.51
CA ALA A 127 19.34 5.66 6.60
C ALA A 127 18.49 5.16 7.78
N ARG A 128 18.52 5.84 8.94
CA ARG A 128 17.70 5.48 10.11
C ARG A 128 16.21 5.67 9.84
N LEU A 129 15.85 6.79 9.23
CA LEU A 129 14.47 7.09 8.84
C LEU A 129 13.96 6.04 7.83
N MET A 130 14.75 5.70 6.81
CA MET A 130 14.36 4.70 5.81
C MET A 130 14.13 3.32 6.44
N ARG A 131 15.05 2.85 7.29
CA ARG A 131 14.90 1.58 8.01
C ARG A 131 13.63 1.52 8.86
N TYR A 132 13.29 2.62 9.54
CA TYR A 132 12.05 2.70 10.30
C TYR A 132 10.83 2.52 9.38
N ASN A 133 10.82 3.19 8.23
CA ASN A 133 9.71 3.14 7.28
C ASN A 133 9.52 1.73 6.69
N GLU A 134 10.64 1.08 6.33
CA GLU A 134 10.66 -0.31 5.86
C GLU A 134 10.11 -1.28 6.92
N THR A 135 10.48 -1.08 8.19
CA THR A 135 10.02 -1.93 9.30
C THR A 135 8.51 -1.78 9.56
N CYS A 136 7.92 -0.60 9.28
CA CYS A 136 6.50 -0.34 9.48
C CYS A 136 5.61 -0.80 8.29
N ARG A 137 6.17 -0.86 7.07
CA ARG A 137 5.47 -1.26 5.84
C ARG A 137 4.82 -2.66 5.84
N PRO A 138 5.40 -3.74 6.42
CA PRO A 138 4.85 -5.09 6.27
C PRO A 138 3.48 -5.29 6.93
N ARG A 139 3.12 -4.50 7.96
CA ARG A 139 1.82 -4.68 8.63
C ARG A 139 0.63 -4.27 7.77
N ARG A 140 0.76 -3.21 6.97
CA ARG A 140 -0.37 -2.67 6.19
C ARG A 140 -0.64 -3.46 4.91
N THR A 141 0.41 -3.96 4.26
CA THR A 141 0.24 -4.85 3.10
C THR A 141 -0.27 -6.22 3.55
N ALA A 142 0.24 -6.77 4.66
CA ALA A 142 -0.24 -8.03 5.21
C ALA A 142 -1.72 -7.96 5.63
N THR A 143 -2.17 -6.88 6.26
CA THR A 143 -3.59 -6.72 6.65
C THR A 143 -4.51 -6.60 5.43
N LEU A 144 -4.12 -5.87 4.39
CA LEU A 144 -4.89 -5.77 3.15
C LEU A 144 -4.97 -7.13 2.42
N ILE A 145 -3.85 -7.86 2.33
CA ILE A 145 -3.82 -9.21 1.75
C ILE A 145 -4.73 -10.15 2.54
N ALA A 146 -4.64 -10.13 3.87
CA ALA A 146 -5.48 -10.96 4.73
C ALA A 146 -6.98 -10.65 4.55
N LEU A 147 -7.35 -9.37 4.44
CA LEU A 147 -8.73 -8.94 4.23
C LEU A 147 -9.25 -9.35 2.84
N CYS A 148 -8.44 -9.19 1.80
CA CYS A 148 -8.77 -9.67 0.45
C CYS A 148 -8.97 -11.19 0.43
N LEU A 149 -8.08 -11.96 1.08
CA LEU A 149 -8.22 -13.41 1.19
C LEU A 149 -9.49 -13.81 1.97
N ALA A 150 -9.82 -13.11 3.06
CA ALA A 150 -11.05 -13.36 3.81
C ALA A 150 -12.31 -13.11 2.97
N VAL A 151 -12.34 -12.03 2.18
CA VAL A 151 -13.45 -11.73 1.26
C VAL A 151 -13.57 -12.79 0.17
N LEU A 152 -12.46 -13.24 -0.41
CA LEU A 152 -12.45 -14.31 -1.41
C LEU A 152 -12.97 -15.64 -0.85
N VAL A 153 -12.55 -16.00 0.37
CA VAL A 153 -13.06 -17.20 1.06
C VAL A 153 -14.56 -17.07 1.32
N LEU A 154 -15.03 -15.92 1.81
CA LEU A 154 -16.44 -15.69 2.06
C LEU A 154 -17.28 -15.80 0.76
N ALA A 155 -16.79 -15.19 -0.33
CA ALA A 155 -17.42 -15.29 -1.65
C ALA A 155 -17.49 -16.74 -2.14
N ALA A 156 -16.42 -17.53 -1.96
CA ALA A 156 -16.39 -18.94 -2.31
C ALA A 156 -17.40 -19.77 -1.49
N VAL A 157 -17.55 -19.50 -0.19
CA VAL A 157 -18.55 -20.18 0.66
C VAL A 157 -19.97 -19.85 0.21
N VAL A 158 -20.25 -18.58 -0.13
CA VAL A 158 -21.57 -18.16 -0.63
C VAL A 158 -21.89 -18.81 -1.98
N THR A 159 -20.95 -18.87 -2.92
CA THR A 159 -21.17 -19.49 -4.24
C THR A 159 -21.37 -20.99 -4.12
N VAL A 160 -20.54 -21.71 -3.35
CA VAL A 160 -20.68 -23.15 -3.12
C VAL A 160 -21.99 -23.47 -2.39
N GLY A 161 -22.35 -22.69 -1.37
CA GLY A 161 -23.62 -22.85 -0.65
C GLY A 161 -24.84 -22.57 -1.53
N GLY A 162 -24.76 -21.58 -2.42
CA GLY A 162 -25.80 -21.29 -3.41
C GLY A 162 -25.99 -22.41 -4.44
N VAL A 163 -24.90 -22.96 -4.97
CA VAL A 163 -24.94 -24.08 -5.92
C VAL A 163 -25.54 -25.33 -5.27
N HIS A 164 -25.19 -25.65 -4.02
CA HIS A 164 -25.78 -26.77 -3.29
C HIS A 164 -27.29 -26.60 -3.04
N ARG A 165 -27.76 -25.37 -2.75
CA ARG A 165 -29.20 -25.10 -2.60
C ARG A 165 -29.97 -25.25 -3.91
N GLY A 166 -29.37 -24.92 -5.05
CA GLY A 166 -30.00 -25.01 -6.37
C GLY A 166 -29.99 -26.41 -7.01
N ASN A 167 -29.19 -27.35 -6.49
CA ASN A 167 -29.08 -28.71 -7.03
C ASN A 167 -29.11 -29.77 -5.91
N PRO A 168 -30.26 -29.94 -5.22
CA PRO A 168 -30.38 -30.86 -4.11
C PRO A 168 -30.22 -32.33 -4.55
N THR A 169 -29.83 -33.18 -3.61
CA THR A 169 -29.82 -34.64 -3.79
C THR A 169 -31.26 -35.17 -3.81
N VAL A 170 -31.56 -36.00 -4.82
CA VAL A 170 -32.82 -36.73 -5.00
C VAL A 170 -32.53 -38.21 -5.15
N TYR A 171 -33.56 -39.05 -4.99
CA TYR A 171 -33.41 -40.50 -4.93
C TYR A 171 -34.18 -41.15 -6.09
N LEU A 172 -33.51 -42.08 -6.77
CA LEU A 172 -34.08 -42.89 -7.86
C LEU A 172 -34.31 -44.32 -7.36
N THR A 173 -35.32 -45.00 -7.89
CA THR A 173 -35.54 -46.44 -7.69
C THR A 173 -35.15 -47.20 -8.96
N GLU A 174 -34.55 -48.39 -8.86
CA GLU A 174 -34.05 -49.17 -10.01
C GLU A 174 -35.10 -49.43 -11.12
N SER A 175 -36.37 -49.60 -10.75
CA SER A 175 -37.45 -49.94 -11.68
C SER A 175 -38.37 -48.76 -12.05
N GLY A 176 -38.11 -47.56 -11.53
CA GLY A 176 -39.00 -46.41 -11.66
C GLY A 176 -38.44 -45.32 -12.57
N GLN A 177 -39.32 -44.55 -13.23
CA GLN A 177 -38.95 -43.41 -14.08
C GLN A 177 -39.01 -42.06 -13.36
N CYS A 178 -39.24 -42.05 -12.05
CA CYS A 178 -39.40 -40.82 -11.26
C CYS A 178 -38.25 -40.61 -10.27
N TYR A 179 -37.93 -39.36 -9.96
CA TYR A 179 -37.08 -38.98 -8.84
C TYR A 179 -37.89 -38.54 -7.61
N HIS A 180 -37.38 -38.85 -6.42
CA HIS A 180 -38.07 -38.74 -5.14
C HIS A 180 -37.26 -37.94 -4.11
N LYS A 181 -37.94 -37.39 -3.10
CA LYS A 181 -37.32 -36.89 -1.86
C LYS A 181 -37.00 -38.05 -0.91
N ALA A 182 -36.03 -37.88 0.00
CA ALA A 182 -35.59 -38.91 0.94
C ALA A 182 -36.73 -39.50 1.79
N ASP A 183 -37.71 -38.66 2.14
CA ASP A 183 -38.87 -38.98 2.99
C ASP A 183 -40.10 -39.43 2.19
N CYS A 184 -39.93 -39.79 0.91
CA CYS A 184 -41.06 -40.16 0.08
C CYS A 184 -41.68 -41.50 0.47
N LYS A 185 -43.00 -41.51 0.70
CA LYS A 185 -43.75 -42.73 1.05
C LYS A 185 -43.57 -43.92 0.08
N TYR A 186 -43.16 -43.67 -1.16
CA TYR A 186 -42.93 -44.70 -2.18
C TYR A 186 -41.51 -45.31 -2.13
N ILE A 187 -40.59 -44.70 -1.40
CA ILE A 187 -39.20 -45.17 -1.24
C ILE A 187 -38.81 -45.44 0.21
N VAL A 188 -39.54 -44.88 1.19
CA VAL A 188 -39.30 -45.14 2.62
C VAL A 188 -39.43 -46.64 2.87
N GLY A 189 -38.36 -47.24 3.41
CA GLY A 189 -38.26 -48.69 3.68
C GLY A 189 -37.69 -49.53 2.52
N LYS A 190 -37.31 -48.92 1.40
CA LYS A 190 -36.58 -49.60 0.31
C LYS A 190 -35.07 -49.40 0.48
N ASP A 191 -34.30 -50.43 0.19
CA ASP A 191 -32.84 -50.45 0.18
C ASP A 191 -32.26 -50.26 -1.24
N ASN A 192 -33.09 -50.41 -2.28
CA ASN A 192 -32.69 -50.31 -3.69
C ASN A 192 -32.85 -48.89 -4.29
N THR A 193 -32.38 -47.87 -3.56
CA THR A 193 -32.42 -46.47 -4.03
C THR A 193 -31.04 -45.90 -4.31
N THR A 194 -30.92 -45.12 -5.39
CA THR A 194 -29.68 -44.43 -5.78
C THR A 194 -29.81 -42.93 -5.56
N ALA A 195 -28.88 -42.35 -4.81
CA ALA A 195 -28.80 -40.90 -4.60
C ALA A 195 -28.09 -40.21 -5.77
N VAL A 196 -28.76 -39.27 -6.42
CA VAL A 196 -28.22 -38.46 -7.52
C VAL A 196 -28.57 -36.99 -7.34
N THR A 197 -27.96 -36.08 -8.10
CA THR A 197 -28.38 -34.67 -8.07
C THR A 197 -29.63 -34.43 -8.91
N LEU A 198 -30.47 -33.46 -8.52
CA LEU A 198 -31.68 -33.09 -9.27
C LEU A 198 -31.37 -32.77 -10.75
N ARG A 199 -30.25 -32.11 -11.03
CA ARG A 199 -29.81 -31.81 -12.40
C ARG A 199 -29.48 -33.07 -13.19
N GLN A 200 -28.83 -34.05 -12.57
CA GLN A 200 -28.55 -35.34 -13.21
C GLN A 200 -29.84 -36.12 -13.48
N ALA A 201 -30.77 -36.18 -12.51
CA ALA A 201 -32.06 -36.84 -12.70
C ALA A 201 -32.84 -36.25 -13.89
N LYS A 202 -32.92 -34.92 -13.98
CA LYS A 202 -33.55 -34.21 -15.11
C LYS A 202 -32.82 -34.45 -16.43
N ALA A 203 -31.48 -34.36 -16.45
CA ALA A 203 -30.69 -34.59 -17.65
C ALA A 203 -30.79 -36.03 -18.16
N SER A 204 -30.98 -36.99 -17.26
CA SER A 204 -31.22 -38.40 -17.56
C SER A 204 -32.69 -38.71 -17.91
N GLY A 205 -33.58 -37.69 -17.93
CA GLY A 205 -34.96 -37.83 -18.38
C GLY A 205 -35.94 -38.40 -17.35
N TYR A 206 -35.61 -38.38 -16.05
CA TYR A 206 -36.53 -38.81 -15.00
C TYR A 206 -37.57 -37.74 -14.67
N ASP A 207 -38.80 -38.18 -14.44
CA ASP A 207 -39.92 -37.33 -14.08
C ASP A 207 -39.99 -37.02 -12.58
N ALA A 208 -40.62 -35.90 -12.23
CA ALA A 208 -40.82 -35.54 -10.83
C ALA A 208 -41.91 -36.43 -10.20
N CYS A 209 -41.63 -37.03 -9.03
CA CYS A 209 -42.68 -37.70 -8.27
C CYS A 209 -43.76 -36.68 -7.86
N THR A 210 -45.00 -36.92 -8.30
CA THR A 210 -46.17 -36.04 -8.03
C THR A 210 -46.43 -35.84 -6.55
N TRP A 211 -46.18 -36.84 -5.72
CA TRP A 211 -46.31 -36.72 -4.26
C TRP A 211 -45.19 -35.87 -3.64
N CYS A 212 -43.98 -35.92 -4.20
CA CYS A 212 -42.83 -35.19 -3.67
C CYS A 212 -42.85 -33.70 -4.06
N PHE A 213 -43.29 -33.40 -5.29
CA PHE A 213 -43.12 -32.09 -5.93
C PHE A 213 -44.43 -31.48 -6.47
N GLY A 214 -45.57 -32.16 -6.33
CA GLY A 214 -46.85 -31.75 -6.91
C GLY A 214 -46.96 -32.08 -8.39
N HIS A 215 -48.11 -31.77 -9.01
CA HIS A 215 -48.20 -31.75 -10.47
C HIS A 215 -47.39 -30.55 -10.98
N SER A 216 -46.26 -30.81 -11.63
CA SER A 216 -45.57 -29.82 -12.44
C SER A 216 -46.45 -29.52 -13.65
N GLY A 217 -47.45 -28.65 -13.47
CA GLY A 217 -48.19 -28.06 -14.57
C GLY A 217 -47.21 -27.32 -15.48
N THR A 218 -47.28 -27.65 -16.75
CA THR A 218 -46.61 -26.99 -17.88
C THR A 218 -46.74 -25.47 -17.84
#